data_AF-A0A946LHK7-F1
#
_entry.id   AF-A0A946LHK7-F1
#
_cell.length_a   1.000
_cell.length_b   1.000
_cell.length_c   1.000
_cell.angle_alpha   90.00
_cell.angle_beta   90.00
_cell.angle_gamma   90.00
#
_symmetry.space_group_name_H-M   'P 1'
#
loop_
_entity.id
_entity.type
_entity.pdbx_description
1 polymer ?
#
loop_
_entity_poly.entity_id
_entity_poly.type
_entity_poly.pdbx_seq_one_letter_code
_entity_poly.pdbx_strand_id
1 'polypeptide(L)'
;MYRKTLLTLFLMLISLSLTACVEAASGGASSVSGMGALGASGIDPRFRELFDLLGGRDVLGAAISPKFEKNGLEYQYTANVLMVYDPSTNQYSLASIGRRLGIAEPTTNPAAPGGHDIYAGFLPLYEQLRGNRFVGVPLTSVRYNEARGGIEQYFENL
;
A
#
# COMPACT_ATOMS: atom_id res chain seq x y z
N MET A 1 -63.40 -11.33 -11.51
CA MET A 1 -62.37 -12.39 -11.64
C MET A 1 -61.10 -11.94 -12.36
N TYR A 2 -61.17 -11.20 -13.47
CA TYR A 2 -60.01 -10.81 -14.28
C TYR A 2 -58.88 -10.01 -13.59
N ARG A 3 -59.19 -9.21 -12.57
CA ARG A 3 -58.22 -8.35 -11.87
C ARG A 3 -57.27 -9.14 -10.95
N LYS A 4 -57.73 -10.28 -10.42
CA LYS A 4 -56.91 -11.19 -9.59
C LYS A 4 -56.03 -12.09 -10.45
N THR A 5 -56.54 -12.55 -11.60
CA THR A 5 -55.77 -13.32 -12.59
C THR A 5 -54.68 -12.50 -13.28
N LEU A 6 -54.91 -11.20 -13.49
CA LEU A 6 -53.89 -10.28 -14.03
C LEU A 6 -52.75 -10.03 -13.02
N LEU A 7 -53.08 -9.90 -11.73
CA LEU A 7 -52.10 -9.72 -10.65
C LEU A 7 -51.23 -10.98 -10.47
N THR A 8 -51.82 -12.17 -10.53
CA THR A 8 -51.06 -13.43 -10.45
C THR A 8 -50.16 -13.64 -11.66
N LEU A 9 -50.59 -13.24 -12.86
CA LEU A 9 -49.74 -13.30 -14.07
C LEU A 9 -48.55 -12.35 -13.96
N PHE A 10 -48.77 -11.14 -13.44
CA PHE A 10 -47.72 -10.14 -13.24
C PHE A 10 -46.68 -10.59 -12.21
N LEU A 11 -47.11 -11.22 -11.09
CA LEU A 11 -46.21 -11.80 -10.09
C LEU A 11 -45.39 -12.97 -10.64
N MET A 12 -45.97 -13.81 -11.51
CA MET A 12 -45.23 -14.89 -12.17
C MET A 12 -44.15 -14.35 -13.14
N LEU A 13 -44.45 -13.27 -13.87
CA LEU A 13 -43.48 -12.62 -14.75
C LEU A 13 -42.29 -12.02 -13.98
N ILE A 14 -42.52 -11.47 -12.79
CA ILE A 14 -41.47 -10.90 -11.94
C ILE A 14 -40.57 -12.00 -11.35
N SER A 15 -41.11 -13.17 -11.03
CA SER A 15 -40.28 -14.30 -10.55
C SER A 15 -39.37 -14.89 -11.62
N LEU A 16 -39.71 -14.72 -12.91
CA LEU A 16 -38.93 -15.27 -14.02
C LEU A 16 -37.69 -14.44 -14.36
N SER A 17 -37.61 -13.18 -13.92
CA SER A 17 -36.51 -12.27 -14.20
C SER A 17 -35.34 -12.31 -13.19
N LEU A 18 -35.40 -13.15 -12.14
CA LEU A 18 -34.28 -13.31 -11.19
C LEU A 18 -33.30 -14.45 -11.56
N THR A 19 -33.52 -15.17 -12.66
CA THR A 19 -32.62 -16.27 -13.07
C THR A 19 -31.79 -15.88 -14.29
N ALA A 20 -30.86 -14.95 -14.12
CA ALA A 20 -29.78 -14.72 -15.08
C ALA A 20 -28.60 -14.01 -14.40
N CYS A 21 -27.67 -14.81 -13.87
CA CYS A 21 -26.25 -14.48 -13.74
C CYS A 21 -25.50 -15.79 -13.43
N VAL A 22 -25.42 -16.66 -14.44
CA VAL A 22 -24.37 -17.68 -14.49
C VAL A 22 -23.55 -17.36 -15.74
N GLU A 23 -22.29 -17.00 -15.55
CA GLU A 23 -21.32 -17.02 -16.63
C GLU A 23 -20.10 -17.76 -16.14
N ALA A 24 -20.00 -19.00 -16.63
CA ALA A 24 -18.81 -19.82 -16.60
C ALA A 24 -17.81 -19.28 -17.62
N ALA A 25 -16.54 -19.40 -17.26
CA ALA A 25 -15.40 -19.01 -18.06
C ALA A 25 -15.41 -19.61 -19.48
N SER A 26 -15.26 -18.75 -20.49
CA SER A 26 -14.60 -19.12 -21.76
C SER A 26 -14.25 -17.89 -22.60
N GLY A 27 -12.97 -17.76 -22.97
CA GLY A 27 -12.58 -17.16 -24.25
C GLY A 27 -11.88 -15.79 -24.22
N GLY A 28 -10.56 -15.82 -24.43
CA GLY A 28 -9.92 -15.04 -25.50
C GLY A 28 -9.93 -13.51 -25.46
N ALA A 29 -8.79 -12.95 -25.05
CA ALA A 29 -8.15 -11.70 -25.51
C ALA A 29 -9.04 -10.45 -25.74
N SER A 30 -8.97 -9.51 -24.80
CA SER A 30 -8.67 -8.10 -25.07
C SER A 30 -8.40 -7.37 -23.76
N SER A 31 -7.16 -6.96 -23.57
CA SER A 31 -6.71 -6.14 -22.47
C SER A 31 -7.34 -4.74 -22.52
N VAL A 32 -8.43 -4.54 -21.81
CA VAL A 32 -8.83 -3.21 -21.31
C VAL A 32 -8.40 -3.13 -19.84
N SER A 33 -7.08 -3.10 -19.63
CA SER A 33 -6.44 -2.89 -18.33
C SER A 33 -6.54 -1.43 -17.92
N GLY A 34 -7.70 -1.02 -17.43
CA GLY A 34 -7.92 0.35 -16.94
C GLY A 34 -8.10 0.44 -15.43
N MET A 35 -8.90 -0.46 -14.84
CA MET A 35 -9.25 -0.37 -13.41
C MET A 35 -9.22 -1.70 -12.64
N GLY A 36 -9.21 -2.85 -13.33
CA GLY A 36 -9.00 -4.18 -12.69
C GLY A 36 -7.53 -4.59 -12.54
N ALA A 37 -6.61 -3.85 -13.17
CA ALA A 37 -5.18 -4.16 -13.18
C ALA A 37 -4.40 -3.56 -11.98
N LEU A 38 -5.00 -2.61 -11.25
CA LEU A 38 -4.36 -1.98 -10.08
C LEU A 38 -4.25 -2.93 -8.88
N GLY A 39 -5.06 -4.00 -8.84
CA GLY A 39 -4.96 -5.08 -7.85
C GLY A 39 -4.28 -6.35 -8.36
N ALA A 40 -3.89 -6.40 -9.63
CA ALA A 40 -3.28 -7.58 -10.27
C ALA A 40 -1.75 -7.46 -10.45
N SER A 41 -1.16 -6.31 -10.14
CA SER A 41 0.29 -6.17 -10.16
C SER A 41 0.84 -6.76 -8.86
N GLY A 42 1.30 -8.00 -8.94
CA GLY A 42 2.08 -8.62 -7.86
C GLY A 42 3.38 -7.84 -7.63
N ILE A 43 4.05 -8.15 -6.52
CA ILE A 43 5.41 -7.69 -6.29
C ILE A 43 6.29 -8.19 -7.43
N ASP A 44 6.95 -7.25 -8.14
CA ASP A 44 7.88 -7.57 -9.21
C ASP A 44 9.01 -8.46 -8.66
N PRO A 45 9.47 -9.49 -9.38
CA PRO A 45 10.56 -10.34 -8.92
C PRO A 45 11.79 -9.58 -8.42
N ARG A 46 12.07 -8.39 -9.00
CA ARG A 46 13.14 -7.49 -8.54
C ARG A 46 13.03 -7.16 -7.05
N PHE A 47 11.83 -7.00 -6.52
CA PHE A 47 11.60 -6.53 -5.15
C PHE A 47 11.15 -7.63 -4.19
N ARG A 48 10.98 -8.87 -4.66
CA ARG A 48 10.38 -9.93 -3.85
C ARG A 48 11.17 -10.23 -2.58
N GLU A 49 12.49 -10.32 -2.70
CA GLU A 49 13.36 -10.59 -1.55
C GLU A 49 13.28 -9.46 -0.50
N LEU A 50 13.35 -8.20 -0.92
CA LEU A 50 13.20 -7.06 -0.01
C LEU A 50 11.81 -7.04 0.65
N PHE A 51 10.77 -7.28 -0.14
CA PHE A 51 9.40 -7.32 0.34
C PHE A 51 9.23 -8.37 1.43
N ASP A 52 9.67 -9.61 1.18
CA ASP A 52 9.58 -10.71 2.14
C ASP A 52 10.45 -10.45 3.38
N LEU A 53 11.66 -9.91 3.18
CA LEU A 53 12.58 -9.53 4.26
C LEU A 53 11.96 -8.54 5.25
N LEU A 54 11.15 -7.61 4.77
CA LEU A 54 10.50 -6.57 5.57
C LEU A 54 9.11 -6.97 6.09
N GLY A 55 8.73 -8.25 5.97
CA GLY A 55 7.48 -8.80 6.50
C GLY A 55 6.33 -8.86 5.49
N GLY A 56 6.62 -8.64 4.22
CA GLY A 56 5.72 -8.90 3.10
C GLY A 56 4.40 -8.16 3.20
N ARG A 57 3.31 -8.83 2.81
CA ARG A 57 1.99 -8.22 2.66
C ARG A 57 1.41 -7.73 3.98
N ASP A 58 1.73 -8.37 5.09
CA ASP A 58 1.19 -8.01 6.41
C ASP A 58 1.78 -6.68 6.92
N VAL A 59 2.98 -6.31 6.45
CA VAL A 59 3.67 -5.09 6.88
C VAL A 59 3.68 -4.02 5.78
N LEU A 60 4.07 -4.36 4.55
CA LEU A 60 4.20 -3.42 3.45
C LEU A 60 2.86 -3.23 2.69
N GLY A 61 1.94 -4.18 2.84
CA GLY A 61 0.67 -4.18 2.13
C GLY A 61 0.78 -4.70 0.70
N ALA A 62 -0.31 -4.56 -0.05
CA ALA A 62 -0.36 -4.96 -1.46
C ALA A 62 0.55 -4.06 -2.32
N ALA A 63 1.11 -4.60 -3.40
CA ALA A 63 1.59 -3.74 -4.48
C ALA A 63 0.39 -2.94 -5.04
N ILE A 64 0.59 -1.64 -5.22
CA ILE A 64 -0.41 -0.71 -5.77
C ILE A 64 0.08 -0.09 -7.08
N SER A 65 1.25 -0.48 -7.55
CA SER A 65 1.79 -0.09 -8.85
C SER A 65 2.58 -1.24 -9.51
N PRO A 66 2.71 -1.23 -10.84
CA PRO A 66 3.80 -1.95 -11.49
C PRO A 66 5.16 -1.37 -11.09
N LYS A 67 6.23 -2.09 -11.41
CA LYS A 67 7.59 -1.55 -11.37
C LYS A 67 7.72 -0.42 -12.40
N PHE A 68 8.41 0.66 -12.02
CA PHE A 68 8.74 1.76 -12.91
C PHE A 68 10.17 2.25 -12.68
N GLU A 69 10.71 3.00 -13.64
CA GLU A 69 12.05 3.57 -13.57
C GLU A 69 11.98 5.10 -13.51
N LYS A 70 12.87 5.71 -12.72
CA LYS A 70 13.06 7.16 -12.69
C LYS A 70 14.49 7.50 -12.32
N ASN A 71 15.16 8.31 -13.15
CA ASN A 71 16.54 8.76 -12.93
C ASN A 71 17.53 7.59 -12.76
N GLY A 72 17.37 6.51 -13.53
CA GLY A 72 18.23 5.32 -13.46
C GLY A 72 18.00 4.42 -12.24
N LEU A 73 16.97 4.70 -11.42
CA LEU A 73 16.56 3.88 -10.29
C LEU A 73 15.26 3.15 -10.61
N GLU A 74 15.12 1.91 -10.13
CA GLU A 74 13.89 1.12 -10.25
C GLU A 74 13.05 1.26 -8.98
N TYR A 75 11.73 1.30 -9.12
CA TYR A 75 10.79 1.56 -8.03
C TYR A 75 9.55 0.68 -8.11
N GLN A 76 8.94 0.38 -6.97
CA GLN A 76 7.57 -0.14 -6.90
C GLN A 76 6.84 0.34 -5.64
N TYR A 77 5.60 0.82 -5.80
CA TYR A 77 4.74 1.18 -4.67
C TYR A 77 4.06 -0.04 -4.08
N THR A 78 4.08 -0.09 -2.76
CA THR A 78 3.14 -0.87 -1.95
C THR A 78 2.21 0.08 -1.21
N ALA A 79 1.22 -0.46 -0.49
CA ALA A 79 0.30 0.37 0.27
C ALA A 79 1.01 1.24 1.34
N ASN A 80 2.10 0.73 1.93
CA ASN A 80 2.75 1.40 3.06
C ASN A 80 4.14 1.97 2.73
N VAL A 81 4.83 1.45 1.72
CA VAL A 81 6.19 1.92 1.37
C VAL A 81 6.41 2.03 -0.14
N LEU A 82 7.40 2.82 -0.52
CA LEU A 82 7.97 2.84 -1.86
C LEU A 82 9.34 2.16 -1.83
N MET A 83 9.45 0.99 -2.47
CA MET A 83 10.72 0.27 -2.60
C MET A 83 11.56 0.85 -3.73
N VAL A 84 12.88 0.86 -3.54
CA VAL A 84 13.86 1.39 -4.49
C VAL A 84 14.98 0.39 -4.69
N TYR A 85 15.37 0.19 -5.95
CA TYR A 85 16.58 -0.52 -6.32
C TYR A 85 17.47 0.39 -7.17
N ASP A 86 18.75 0.46 -6.80
CA ASP A 86 19.78 1.17 -7.55
C ASP A 86 20.63 0.16 -8.33
N PRO A 87 20.49 0.07 -9.67
CA PRO A 87 21.29 -0.82 -10.49
C PRO A 87 22.79 -0.50 -10.50
N SER A 88 23.19 0.75 -10.23
CA SER A 88 24.59 1.18 -10.28
C SER A 88 25.39 0.69 -9.08
N THR A 89 24.74 0.62 -7.92
CA THR A 89 25.34 0.16 -6.65
C THR A 89 24.87 -1.24 -6.24
N ASN A 90 23.87 -1.80 -6.95
CA ASN A 90 23.19 -3.05 -6.61
C ASN A 90 22.60 -3.02 -5.19
N GLN A 91 21.98 -1.90 -4.81
CA GLN A 91 21.43 -1.70 -3.46
C GLN A 91 19.91 -1.55 -3.45
N TYR A 92 19.30 -2.09 -2.40
CA TYR A 92 17.90 -1.92 -2.08
C TYR A 92 17.72 -0.93 -0.91
N SER A 93 16.65 -0.14 -0.98
CA SER A 93 16.26 0.82 0.05
C SER A 93 14.75 1.09 0.01
N LEU A 94 14.25 1.83 1.01
CA LEU A 94 12.95 2.49 0.94
C LEU A 94 13.15 3.95 0.55
N ALA A 95 12.24 4.50 -0.25
CA ALA A 95 12.35 5.88 -0.68
C ALA A 95 12.15 6.84 0.49
N SER A 96 12.93 7.92 0.49
CA SER A 96 12.89 8.98 1.48
C SER A 96 11.64 9.87 1.39
N ILE A 97 10.47 9.33 1.74
CA ILE A 97 9.18 10.02 1.62
C ILE A 97 9.12 11.24 2.54
N GLY A 98 9.51 11.13 3.82
CA GLY A 98 9.46 12.24 4.77
C GLY A 98 10.27 13.44 4.31
N ARG A 99 11.48 13.20 3.78
CA ARG A 99 12.34 14.27 3.24
C ARG A 99 11.78 14.89 1.97
N ARG A 100 11.15 14.11 1.09
CA ARG A 100 10.49 14.61 -0.13
C ARG A 100 9.28 15.48 0.19
N LEU A 101 8.60 15.19 1.29
CA LEU A 101 7.49 15.99 1.81
C LEU A 101 7.96 17.26 2.54
N GLY A 102 9.27 17.46 2.71
CA GLY A 102 9.82 18.62 3.42
C GLY A 102 9.56 18.60 4.92
N ILE A 103 9.29 17.42 5.49
CA ILE A 103 9.03 17.26 6.92
C ILE A 103 10.36 17.31 7.66
N ALA A 104 10.52 18.26 8.57
CA ALA A 104 11.63 18.34 9.52
C ALA A 104 11.23 19.21 10.70
N GLU A 105 11.55 18.77 11.92
CA GLU A 105 11.36 19.55 13.13
C GLU A 105 12.69 19.91 13.81
N PRO A 106 12.73 20.97 14.62
CA PRO A 106 13.88 21.22 15.49
C PRO A 106 14.10 20.04 16.44
N THR A 107 15.36 19.65 16.60
CA THR A 107 15.79 18.59 17.52
C THR A 107 15.25 18.81 18.94
N THR A 108 14.62 17.78 19.50
CA THR A 108 14.09 17.79 20.88
C THR A 108 14.98 17.03 21.86
N ASN A 109 15.71 16.02 21.36
CA ASN A 109 16.68 15.24 22.11
C ASN A 109 17.97 15.07 21.30
N PRO A 110 19.01 15.89 21.52
CA PRO A 110 20.27 15.81 20.78
C PRO A 110 21.02 14.47 20.90
N ALA A 111 20.72 13.68 21.93
CA ALA A 111 21.34 12.37 22.13
C ALA A 111 20.64 11.25 21.34
N ALA A 112 19.41 11.48 20.87
CA ALA A 112 18.64 10.51 20.09
C ALA A 112 19.02 10.55 18.60
N PRO A 113 18.93 9.42 17.88
CA PRO A 113 19.08 9.40 16.42
C PRO A 113 18.11 10.37 15.75
N GLY A 114 18.60 11.22 14.83
CA GLY A 114 17.77 12.24 14.18
C GLY A 114 17.30 13.37 15.10
N GLY A 115 17.69 13.38 16.38
CA GLY A 115 17.31 14.40 17.33
C GLY A 115 15.93 14.20 17.98
N HIS A 116 15.31 13.03 17.80
CA HIS A 116 13.97 12.73 18.31
C HIS A 116 13.89 11.30 18.86
N ASP A 117 13.20 11.12 19.98
CA ASP A 117 12.92 9.80 20.52
C ASP A 117 11.87 9.09 19.67
N ILE A 118 12.06 7.79 19.42
CA ILE A 118 11.06 6.95 18.76
C ILE A 118 9.97 6.62 19.77
N TYR A 119 8.71 6.84 19.41
CA TYR A 119 7.59 6.45 20.26
C TYR A 119 7.64 4.95 20.56
N ALA A 120 7.52 4.57 21.83
CA ALA A 120 7.69 3.17 22.26
C ALA A 120 6.76 2.20 21.52
N GLY A 121 5.55 2.63 21.15
CA GLY A 121 4.61 1.82 20.37
C GLY A 121 5.06 1.53 18.94
N PHE A 122 6.02 2.28 18.40
CA PHE A 122 6.57 2.07 17.06
C PHE A 122 7.87 1.28 17.06
N LEU A 123 8.52 1.07 18.20
CA LEU A 123 9.77 0.32 18.30
C LEU A 123 9.69 -1.09 17.68
N PRO A 124 8.64 -1.90 17.93
CA PRO A 124 8.56 -3.25 17.35
C PRO A 124 8.54 -3.22 15.82
N LEU A 125 7.76 -2.30 15.23
CA LEU A 125 7.69 -2.15 13.77
C LEU A 125 9.00 -1.58 13.21
N TYR A 126 9.60 -0.61 13.89
CA TYR A 126 10.89 -0.04 13.52
C TYR A 126 11.96 -1.12 13.45
N GLU A 127 12.05 -1.98 14.47
CA GLU A 127 13.00 -3.09 14.52
C GLU A 127 12.70 -4.17 13.47
N GLN A 128 11.42 -4.51 13.26
CA GLN A 128 10.99 -5.44 12.22
C GLN A 128 11.43 -4.97 10.83
N LEU A 129 11.33 -3.67 10.57
CA LEU A 129 11.81 -3.02 9.35
C LEU A 129 13.34 -2.78 9.33
N ARG A 130 14.09 -3.40 10.25
CA ARG A 130 15.56 -3.27 10.42
C ARG A 130 16.03 -1.84 10.72
N GLY A 131 15.18 -1.06 11.36
CA GLY A 131 15.45 0.26 11.90
C GLY A 131 16.08 1.22 10.90
N ASN A 132 17.16 1.87 11.32
CA ASN A 132 17.81 2.93 10.55
C ASN A 132 18.27 2.49 9.15
N ARG A 133 18.47 1.19 8.89
CA ARG A 133 18.88 0.71 7.56
C ARG A 133 17.82 0.98 6.49
N PHE A 134 16.54 0.83 6.81
CA PHE A 134 15.44 1.01 5.84
C PHE A 134 14.48 2.12 6.22
N VAL A 135 14.15 2.29 7.50
CA VAL A 135 13.23 3.34 7.96
C VAL A 135 13.93 4.71 8.04
N GLY A 136 15.21 4.71 8.39
CA GLY A 136 16.01 5.91 8.64
C GLY A 136 15.81 6.46 10.06
N VAL A 137 16.25 7.69 10.28
CA VAL A 137 16.08 8.39 11.56
C VAL A 137 14.70 9.07 11.65
N PRO A 138 14.15 9.27 12.86
CA PRO A 138 12.95 10.08 13.04
C PRO A 138 13.23 11.54 12.66
N LEU A 139 12.24 12.17 12.01
CA LEU A 139 12.28 13.57 11.58
C LEU A 139 11.43 14.48 12.46
N THR A 140 10.62 13.89 13.35
CA THR A 140 9.68 14.61 14.21
C THR A 140 9.58 13.96 15.58
N SER A 141 9.11 14.75 16.54
CA SER A 141 8.56 14.17 17.77
C SER A 141 7.23 13.45 17.48
N VAL A 142 6.82 12.59 18.41
CA VAL A 142 5.51 11.93 18.36
C VAL A 142 4.38 12.96 18.51
N ARG A 143 3.30 12.79 17.74
CA ARG A 143 2.10 13.63 17.83
C ARG A 143 0.84 12.79 17.81
N TYR A 144 -0.25 13.34 18.34
CA TYR A 144 -1.58 12.81 18.12
C TYR A 144 -2.24 13.55 16.95
N ASN A 145 -2.70 12.80 15.96
CA ASN A 145 -3.48 13.32 14.85
C ASN A 145 -4.97 13.21 15.20
N GLU A 146 -5.58 14.34 15.56
CA GLU A 146 -6.99 14.39 15.96
C GLU A 146 -7.95 13.98 14.84
N ALA A 147 -7.63 14.31 13.58
CA ALA A 147 -8.48 14.01 12.44
C ALA A 147 -8.52 12.50 12.12
N ARG A 148 -7.43 11.78 12.42
CA ARG A 148 -7.29 10.34 12.17
C ARG A 148 -7.41 9.49 13.43
N GLY A 149 -7.47 10.11 14.61
CA GLY A 149 -7.58 9.43 15.89
C GLY A 149 -6.38 8.54 16.22
N GLY A 150 -5.17 8.97 15.83
CA GLY A 150 -3.99 8.11 15.87
C GLY A 150 -2.72 8.83 16.28
N ILE A 151 -1.75 8.06 16.78
CA ILE A 151 -0.40 8.54 17.01
C ILE A 151 0.36 8.51 15.69
N GLU A 152 1.11 9.57 15.38
CA GLU A 152 1.93 9.70 14.18
C GLU A 152 3.35 10.15 14.55
N GLN A 153 4.33 9.62 13.80
CA GLN A 153 5.72 10.05 13.81
C GLN A 153 6.29 9.81 12.43
N TYR A 154 7.06 10.78 11.92
CA TYR A 154 7.63 10.69 10.58
C TYR A 154 9.11 10.31 10.64
N PHE A 155 9.53 9.53 9.66
CA PHE A 155 10.90 9.08 9.49
C PHE A 155 11.40 9.49 8.10
N GLU A 156 12.70 9.33 7.86
CA GLU A 156 13.27 9.67 6.55
C GLU A 156 12.57 8.94 5.40
N ASN A 157 12.29 7.64 5.59
CA ASN A 157 11.78 6.75 4.54
C ASN A 157 10.37 6.19 4.81
N LEU A 158 9.67 6.71 5.82
CA LEU A 158 8.31 6.31 6.20
C LEU A 158 7.50 7.46 6.79
#